data_AF-A0A8C5GNQ5-F1
#
_entry.id   AF-A0A8C5GNQ5-F1
#
_cell.length_a   1.000
_cell.length_b   1.000
_cell.length_c   1.000
_cell.angle_alpha   90.00
_cell.angle_beta   90.00
_cell.angle_gamma   90.00
#
_symmetry.space_group_name_H-M   'P 1'
#
loop_
_entity.id
_entity.type
_entity.pdbx_description
1 polymer ?
#
loop_
_entity_poly.entity_id
_entity_poly.type
_entity_poly.pdbx_seq_one_letter_code
_entity_poly.pdbx_strand_id
1 'polypeptide(L)'
;ALTGLSFWMFCSSTECKGEEKVTQPPGDVILTQGQTATLKCTFSTTSSDPYLFWYKQEVNSYPKFILTRSRYSADNSPEFVKDRFDAELKDSSVPLKIQDLHVSDSAVYYCALSVSKNTFNLFDF
;
A
#
# COMPACT_ATOMS: atom_id res chain seq x y z
N ALA A 1 -14.27 2.23 49.30
CA ALA A 1 -15.14 2.92 48.33
C ALA A 1 -14.49 4.24 47.96
N LEU A 2 -13.91 4.34 46.76
CA LEU A 2 -13.62 5.59 46.08
C LEU A 2 -13.87 5.35 44.59
N THR A 3 -14.70 6.21 44.04
CA THR A 3 -15.36 6.15 42.74
C THR A 3 -14.38 6.38 41.59
N GLY A 4 -14.66 5.72 40.47
CA GLY A 4 -13.77 5.65 39.31
C GLY A 4 -13.59 6.95 38.53
N LEU A 5 -12.65 6.88 37.60
CA LEU A 5 -12.56 7.77 36.45
C LEU A 5 -12.70 6.90 35.21
N SER A 6 -13.95 6.68 34.80
CA SER A 6 -14.25 6.34 33.42
C SER A 6 -13.72 7.49 32.56
N PHE A 7 -12.64 7.24 31.82
CA PHE A 7 -12.14 8.17 30.81
C PHE A 7 -13.14 8.18 29.66
N TRP A 8 -14.21 8.94 29.82
CA TRP A 8 -15.09 9.29 28.72
C TRP A 8 -14.28 10.20 27.79
N MET A 9 -13.66 9.59 26.78
CA MET A 9 -13.11 10.35 25.66
C MET A 9 -14.30 10.81 24.82
N PHE A 10 -14.97 11.89 25.26
CA PHE A 10 -15.91 12.62 24.42
C PHE A 10 -15.09 13.29 23.32
N CYS A 11 -15.15 12.73 22.12
CA CYS A 11 -14.64 13.39 20.92
C CYS A 11 -15.57 14.57 20.60
N SER A 12 -15.21 15.76 21.08
CA SER A 12 -16.05 16.96 21.03
C SER A 12 -15.55 17.98 20.00
N SER A 13 -15.39 17.55 18.75
CA SER A 13 -15.20 18.46 17.62
C SER A 13 -15.76 17.86 16.32
N THR A 14 -16.59 18.62 15.64
CA THR A 14 -17.12 18.38 14.28
C THR A 14 -15.98 18.39 13.26
N GLU A 15 -15.21 17.30 13.20
CA GLU A 15 -14.45 16.78 12.04
C GLU A 15 -13.48 15.68 12.53
N CYS A 16 -13.98 14.46 12.82
CA CYS A 16 -13.14 13.29 12.63
C CYS A 16 -13.02 13.06 11.12
N LYS A 17 -12.20 13.87 10.43
CA LYS A 17 -11.78 13.53 9.07
C LYS A 17 -11.04 12.20 9.17
N GLY A 18 -11.53 11.19 8.46
CA GLY A 18 -10.97 9.84 8.49
C GLY A 18 -9.46 9.86 8.32
N GLU A 19 -8.77 9.04 9.11
CA GLU A 19 -7.32 8.93 9.05
C GLU A 19 -6.90 8.19 7.77
N GLU A 20 -5.89 8.72 7.09
CA GLU A 20 -5.23 8.08 5.96
C GLU A 20 -4.45 6.87 6.48
N LYS A 21 -4.81 5.67 6.03
CA LYS A 21 -4.25 4.44 6.59
C LYS A 21 -4.03 3.39 5.51
N VAL A 22 -2.89 2.71 5.58
CA VAL A 22 -2.58 1.52 4.79
C VAL A 22 -2.49 0.31 5.71
N THR A 23 -2.91 -0.86 5.23
CA THR A 23 -2.83 -2.12 5.97
C THR A 23 -2.44 -3.25 5.03
N GLN A 24 -1.38 -3.95 5.39
CA GLN A 24 -0.90 -5.17 4.73
C GLN A 24 -0.98 -6.34 5.73
N PRO A 25 -1.39 -7.54 5.30
CA PRO A 25 -1.40 -8.70 6.19
C PRO A 25 -0.01 -9.00 6.73
N PRO A 26 0.12 -9.36 8.02
CA PRO A 26 1.39 -9.86 8.54
C PRO A 26 1.69 -11.25 7.97
N GLY A 27 2.96 -11.50 7.67
CA GLY A 27 3.47 -12.81 7.26
C GLY A 27 3.97 -12.89 5.83
N ASP A 28 4.74 -13.93 5.57
CA ASP A 28 5.40 -14.15 4.28
C ASP A 28 4.48 -14.88 3.31
N VAL A 29 4.53 -14.50 2.04
CA VAL A 29 3.89 -15.23 0.94
C VAL A 29 4.96 -16.11 0.29
N ILE A 30 4.92 -17.41 0.59
CA ILE A 30 5.87 -18.39 0.05
C ILE A 30 5.20 -19.15 -1.09
N LEU A 31 5.74 -18.98 -2.29
CA LEU A 31 5.26 -19.61 -3.52
C LEU A 31 6.45 -20.12 -4.34
N THR A 32 6.19 -21.03 -5.28
CA THR A 32 7.21 -21.58 -6.17
C THR A 32 7.33 -20.77 -7.46
N GLN A 33 8.49 -20.92 -8.13
CA GLN A 33 8.75 -20.29 -9.42
C GLN A 33 7.64 -20.59 -10.44
N GLY A 34 7.31 -19.62 -11.30
CA GLY A 34 6.27 -19.73 -12.32
C GLY A 34 4.83 -19.58 -11.82
N GLN A 35 4.61 -19.54 -10.50
CA GLN A 35 3.29 -19.23 -9.93
C GLN A 35 3.01 -17.73 -9.97
N THR A 36 1.75 -17.38 -9.67
CA THR A 36 1.31 -15.98 -9.53
C THR A 36 1.16 -15.64 -8.05
N ALA A 37 1.88 -14.62 -7.57
CA ALA A 37 1.66 -14.05 -6.24
C ALA A 37 0.54 -13.01 -6.29
N THR A 38 -0.19 -12.88 -5.18
CA THR A 38 -1.11 -11.76 -4.94
C THR A 38 -0.86 -11.18 -3.55
N LEU A 39 -0.25 -10.01 -3.50
CA LEU A 39 0.03 -9.28 -2.27
C LEU A 39 -1.14 -8.35 -1.96
N LYS A 40 -1.73 -8.51 -0.78
CA LYS A 40 -2.90 -7.73 -0.37
C LYS A 40 -2.46 -6.40 0.22
N CYS A 41 -3.13 -5.33 -0.19
CA CYS A 41 -3.06 -4.02 0.44
C CYS A 41 -4.47 -3.45 0.53
N THR A 42 -4.88 -3.05 1.73
CA THR A 42 -6.12 -2.30 1.96
C THR A 42 -5.79 -0.92 2.48
N PHE A 43 -6.64 0.05 2.20
CA PHE A 43 -6.44 1.41 2.64
C PHE A 43 -7.76 2.08 3.07
N SER A 44 -7.64 3.09 3.91
CA SER A 44 -8.71 4.01 4.31
C SER A 44 -8.25 5.41 3.99
N THR A 45 -9.10 6.19 3.32
CA THR A 45 -8.78 7.54 2.89
C THR A 45 -10.02 8.42 2.89
N THR A 46 -9.84 9.71 3.12
CA THR A 46 -10.88 10.73 2.91
C THR A 46 -10.83 11.34 1.51
N SER A 47 -9.76 11.09 0.76
CA SER A 47 -9.61 11.58 -0.61
C SER A 47 -10.51 10.83 -1.57
N SER A 48 -11.16 11.56 -2.49
CA SER A 48 -11.94 10.97 -3.59
C SER A 48 -11.07 10.42 -4.72
N ASP A 49 -9.78 10.78 -4.74
CA ASP A 49 -8.79 10.32 -5.72
C ASP A 49 -7.42 10.15 -5.04
N PRO A 50 -7.26 9.09 -4.24
CA PRO A 50 -5.97 8.76 -3.65
C PRO A 50 -5.01 8.18 -4.70
N TYR A 51 -3.72 8.38 -4.47
CA TYR A 51 -2.64 7.71 -5.18
C TYR A 51 -2.14 6.54 -4.35
N LEU A 52 -2.14 5.36 -4.96
CA LEU A 52 -1.65 4.13 -4.37
C LEU A 52 -0.37 3.73 -5.07
N PHE A 53 0.60 3.27 -4.31
CA PHE A 53 1.93 2.92 -4.80
C PHE A 53 2.33 1.54 -4.31
N TRP A 54 3.10 0.86 -5.14
CA TRP A 54 3.80 -0.36 -4.76
C TRP A 54 5.30 -0.18 -4.95
N TYR A 55 6.05 -0.62 -3.94
CA TYR A 55 7.50 -0.64 -3.94
C TYR A 55 8.03 -2.04 -3.66
N LYS A 56 9.18 -2.37 -4.24
CA LYS A 56 9.96 -3.58 -3.96
C LYS A 56 11.24 -3.18 -3.24
N GLN A 57 11.55 -3.78 -2.10
CA GLN A 57 12.80 -3.59 -1.38
C GLN A 57 13.54 -4.93 -1.26
N GLU A 58 14.70 -4.98 -1.90
CA GLU A 58 15.65 -6.08 -1.73
C GLU A 58 16.46 -5.90 -0.43
N VAL A 59 17.01 -6.99 0.08
CA VAL A 59 17.79 -6.99 1.33
C VAL A 59 18.94 -5.99 1.20
N ASN A 60 19.08 -5.09 2.19
CA ASN A 60 20.08 -4.02 2.22
C ASN A 60 20.01 -3.01 1.05
N SER A 61 18.86 -2.91 0.38
CA SER A 61 18.64 -1.97 -0.72
C SER A 61 17.57 -0.93 -0.36
N TYR A 62 17.48 0.11 -1.17
CA TYR A 62 16.40 1.09 -1.08
C TYR A 62 15.15 0.58 -1.82
N PRO A 63 13.95 1.02 -1.39
CA PRO A 63 12.70 0.69 -2.05
C PRO A 63 12.65 1.21 -3.49
N LYS A 64 12.46 0.30 -4.45
CA LYS A 64 12.29 0.60 -5.87
C LYS A 64 10.82 0.72 -6.21
N PHE A 65 10.46 1.77 -6.95
CA PHE A 65 9.10 2.00 -7.41
C PHE A 65 8.68 0.96 -8.45
N ILE A 66 7.55 0.29 -8.22
CA ILE A 66 6.96 -0.68 -9.15
C ILE A 66 5.90 0.01 -10.01
N LEU A 67 4.86 0.54 -9.37
CA LEU A 67 3.70 1.08 -10.06
C LEU A 67 2.89 2.03 -9.18
N THR A 68 2.07 2.86 -9.84
CA THR A 68 1.06 3.70 -9.19
C THR A 68 -0.32 3.46 -9.79
N ARG A 69 -1.35 3.55 -8.94
CA ARG A 69 -2.76 3.49 -9.32
C ARG A 69 -3.52 4.62 -8.63
N SER A 70 -4.43 5.22 -9.37
CA SER A 70 -5.40 6.22 -8.90
C SER A 70 -6.68 6.03 -9.71
N ARG A 71 -7.72 6.81 -9.43
CA ARG A 71 -8.98 6.70 -10.18
C ARG A 71 -8.83 7.03 -11.66
N TYR A 72 -7.88 7.90 -11.99
CA TYR A 72 -7.72 8.45 -13.35
C TYR A 72 -6.39 8.10 -14.02
N SER A 73 -5.45 7.50 -13.30
CA SER A 73 -4.14 7.16 -13.85
C SER A 73 -3.60 5.83 -13.30
N ALA A 74 -2.93 5.10 -14.18
CA ALA A 74 -2.23 3.87 -13.88
C ALA A 74 -0.90 3.90 -14.63
N ASP A 75 0.21 3.78 -13.89
CA ASP A 75 1.54 3.81 -14.47
C ASP A 75 2.43 2.76 -13.81
N ASN A 76 3.40 2.27 -14.58
CA ASN A 76 4.35 1.25 -14.17
C ASN A 76 5.76 1.78 -14.45
N SER A 77 6.69 1.48 -13.55
CA SER A 77 8.10 1.70 -13.80
C SER A 77 8.59 0.87 -15.00
N PRO A 78 9.51 1.38 -15.83
CA PRO A 78 10.07 0.63 -16.95
C PRO A 78 10.70 -0.73 -16.57
N GLU A 79 11.21 -0.86 -15.35
CA GLU A 79 11.79 -2.11 -14.81
C GLU A 79 10.69 -3.14 -14.48
N PHE A 80 9.47 -2.70 -14.18
CA PHE A 80 8.37 -3.53 -13.68
C PHE A 80 7.19 -3.50 -14.66
N VAL A 81 7.36 -4.23 -15.78
CA VAL A 81 6.38 -4.26 -16.87
C VAL A 81 5.01 -4.78 -16.43
N LYS A 82 3.95 -4.20 -17.00
CA LYS A 82 2.56 -4.45 -16.62
C LYS A 82 2.13 -5.91 -16.75
N ASP A 83 2.63 -6.63 -17.75
CA ASP A 83 2.26 -8.04 -17.97
C ASP A 83 2.66 -8.94 -16.81
N ARG A 84 3.74 -8.58 -16.10
CA ARG A 84 4.19 -9.31 -14.91
C ARG A 84 3.74 -8.68 -13.61
N PHE A 85 3.82 -7.35 -13.50
CA PHE A 85 3.48 -6.60 -12.29
C PHE A 85 2.25 -5.73 -12.56
N ASP A 86 1.10 -6.13 -12.01
CA ASP A 86 -0.13 -5.36 -12.15
C ASP A 86 -0.85 -5.22 -10.83
N ALA A 87 -1.53 -4.09 -10.66
CA ALA A 87 -2.40 -3.85 -9.52
C ALA A 87 -3.69 -3.22 -10.01
N GLU A 88 -4.79 -3.61 -9.37
CA GLU A 88 -6.11 -3.10 -9.67
C GLU A 88 -6.59 -2.28 -8.48
N LEU A 89 -6.90 -1.00 -8.70
CA LEU A 89 -7.51 -0.17 -7.68
C LEU A 89 -8.98 -0.58 -7.53
N LYS A 90 -9.34 -1.00 -6.32
CA LYS A 90 -10.72 -1.25 -5.89
C LYS A 90 -11.09 -0.23 -4.81
N ASP A 91 -12.35 -0.23 -4.39
CA ASP A 91 -12.92 0.74 -3.44
C ASP A 91 -12.04 1.04 -2.22
N SER A 92 -11.43 0.03 -1.61
CA SER A 92 -10.55 0.17 -0.44
C SER A 92 -9.35 -0.78 -0.47
N SER A 93 -8.95 -1.24 -1.65
CA SER A 93 -7.83 -2.18 -1.79
C SER A 93 -7.11 -2.05 -3.13
N VAL A 94 -5.83 -2.39 -3.14
CA VAL A 94 -4.97 -2.33 -4.33
C VAL A 94 -4.03 -3.55 -4.35
N PRO A 95 -4.54 -4.77 -4.56
CA PRO A 95 -3.69 -5.95 -4.54
C PRO A 95 -2.70 -5.93 -5.70
N LEU A 96 -1.42 -6.20 -5.40
CA LEU A 96 -0.37 -6.39 -6.41
C LEU A 96 -0.33 -7.85 -6.84
N LYS A 97 -0.48 -8.09 -8.14
CA LYS A 97 -0.28 -9.39 -8.78
C LYS A 97 1.10 -9.42 -9.41
N ILE A 98 1.85 -10.48 -9.11
CA ILE A 98 3.15 -10.75 -9.72
C ILE A 98 3.03 -12.08 -10.45
N GLN A 99 3.07 -12.04 -11.78
CA GLN A 99 2.97 -13.21 -12.64
C GLN A 99 4.35 -13.76 -12.96
N ASP A 100 4.41 -15.08 -13.20
CA ASP A 100 5.64 -15.80 -13.52
C ASP A 100 6.74 -15.49 -12.50
N LEU A 101 6.52 -15.88 -11.24
CA LEU A 101 7.46 -15.59 -10.16
C LEU A 101 8.86 -16.14 -10.46
N HIS A 102 9.87 -15.31 -10.27
CA HIS A 102 11.30 -15.64 -10.36
C HIS A 102 11.96 -15.55 -8.99
N VAL A 103 13.10 -16.22 -8.80
CA VAL A 103 13.86 -16.16 -7.53
C VAL A 103 14.23 -14.72 -7.17
N SER A 104 14.53 -13.90 -8.19
CA SER A 104 14.82 -12.47 -8.04
C SER A 104 13.65 -11.64 -7.50
N ASP A 105 12.43 -12.17 -7.51
CA ASP A 105 11.24 -11.48 -6.97
C ASP A 105 11.14 -11.64 -5.45
N SER A 106 12.03 -12.41 -4.83
CA SER A 106 12.11 -12.54 -3.37
C SER A 106 12.56 -11.22 -2.73
N ALA A 107 11.63 -10.50 -2.12
CA ALA A 107 11.85 -9.17 -1.56
C ALA A 107 10.73 -8.81 -0.57
N VAL A 108 10.90 -7.69 0.15
CA VAL A 108 9.81 -7.07 0.90
C VAL A 108 9.06 -6.11 -0.03
N TYR A 109 7.73 -6.13 0.02
CA TYR A 109 6.89 -5.29 -0.83
C TYR A 109 6.06 -4.34 0.04
N TYR A 110 6.15 -3.05 -0.26
CA TYR A 110 5.45 -2.01 0.48
C TYR A 110 4.36 -1.38 -0.37
N CYS A 111 3.20 -1.21 0.26
CA CYS A 111 2.10 -0.42 -0.26
C CYS A 111 2.08 0.93 0.43
N ALA A 112 1.90 2.00 -0.34
CA ALA A 112 1.78 3.36 0.20
C ALA A 112 0.56 4.07 -0.38
N LEU A 113 0.07 5.06 0.36
CA LEU A 113 -1.09 5.89 0.04
C LEU A 113 -0.67 7.36 0.12
N SER A 114 -1.07 8.16 -0.87
CA SER A 114 -0.95 9.61 -0.80
C SER A 114 -2.23 10.28 -1.28
N VAL A 115 -2.63 11.36 -0.61
CA VAL A 115 -3.80 12.17 -0.98
C VAL A 115 -3.48 13.23 -2.05
N SER A 116 -2.20 13.45 -2.38
CA SER A 116 -1.79 14.42 -3.40
C SER A 116 -0.53 13.97 -4.15
N LYS A 117 -0.46 14.23 -5.47
CA LYS A 117 0.74 13.93 -6.28
C LYS A 117 1.99 14.67 -5.82
N ASN A 118 1.85 15.81 -5.13
CA ASN A 118 2.96 16.68 -4.75
C ASN A 118 3.56 16.36 -3.37
N THR A 119 3.04 15.38 -2.63
CA THR A 119 3.50 15.05 -1.28
C THR A 119 4.54 13.93 -1.24
N PHE A 120 5.50 13.90 -2.16
CA PHE A 120 6.69 13.04 -2.00
C PHE A 120 7.93 13.90 -1.82
N ASN A 121 8.14 14.35 -0.58
CA ASN A 121 9.48 14.69 -0.11
C ASN A 121 10.12 13.41 0.41
N LEU A 122 10.93 12.77 -0.44
CA LEU A 122 12.13 11.96 -0.17
C LEU A 122 12.24 10.91 0.98
N PHE A 123 11.34 10.76 1.96
CA PHE A 123 11.60 9.91 3.15
C PHE A 123 10.35 9.36 3.87
N ASP A 124 9.38 8.73 3.19
CA ASP A 124 8.38 7.90 3.90
C ASP A 124 8.90 6.46 4.11
N PHE A 125 10.08 6.38 4.75
CA PHE A 125 10.62 5.27 5.55
C PHE A 125 11.33 5.85 6.78
#